data_AF-A0A5Q4DTW8-F1
#
_entry.id   AF-A0A5Q4DTW8-F1
#
_cell.length_a   1.000
_cell.length_b   1.000
_cell.length_c   1.000
_cell.angle_alpha   90.00
_cell.angle_beta   90.00
_cell.angle_gamma   90.00
#
_symmetry.space_group_name_H-M   'P 1'
#
loop_
_entity.id
_entity.type
_entity.pdbx_description
1 polymer ?
#
loop_
_entity_poly.entity_id
_entity_poly.type
_entity_poly.pdbx_seq_one_letter_code
_entity_poly.pdbx_strand_id
1 'polypeptide(L)' 'RVGGIMVVPVGQSDTVQTLIRVVRTETGYEYEELRAVRFVPLVEGLGH' A
#
# COMPACT_ATOMS: atom_id res chain seq x y z
N ARG A 1 15.64 4.43 1.90
CA ARG A 1 16.96 3.98 1.37
C ARG A 1 16.72 3.26 0.05
N VAL A 2 17.70 3.23 -0.87
CA VAL A 2 17.68 2.30 -2.03
C VAL A 2 17.55 0.87 -1.51
N GLY A 3 16.74 0.05 -2.19
CA GLY A 3 16.33 -1.28 -1.76
C GLY A 3 15.20 -1.29 -0.71
N GLY A 4 14.74 -0.12 -0.27
CA GLY A 4 13.59 -0.02 0.64
C GLY A 4 12.30 -0.49 -0.04
N ILE A 5 11.46 -1.18 0.73
CA ILE A 5 10.21 -1.76 0.26
C ILE A 5 9.05 -1.09 0.99
N MET A 6 8.07 -0.59 0.24
CA MET A 6 6.79 -0.11 0.75
C MET A 6 5.69 -1.04 0.25
N VAL A 7 4.84 -1.51 1.16
CA VAL A 7 3.66 -2.32 0.81
C VAL A 7 2.44 -1.57 1.31
N VAL A 8 1.55 -1.21 0.41
CA VAL A 8 0.42 -0.31 0.72
C VAL A 8 -0.81 -0.72 -0.08
N PRO A 9 -2.01 -0.71 0.52
CA PRO A 9 -3.23 -0.91 -0.24
C PRO A 9 -3.62 0.39 -0.94
N VAL A 10 -4.00 0.30 -2.22
CA VAL A 10 -4.42 1.44 -3.04
C VAL A 10 -5.80 1.15 -3.63
N GLY A 11 -6.72 2.11 -3.50
CA GLY A 11 -8.10 2.01 -3.97
C GLY A 11 -9.01 2.93 -3.15
N GLN A 12 -10.24 3.15 -3.62
CA GLN A 12 -11.24 3.94 -2.89
C GLN A 12 -11.72 3.16 -1.65
N SER A 13 -11.99 3.86 -0.55
CA SER A 13 -12.23 3.27 0.79
C SER A 13 -13.47 2.38 0.90
N ASP A 14 -14.37 2.42 -0.06
CA ASP A 14 -15.65 1.70 -0.13
C ASP A 14 -15.61 0.46 -1.06
N THR A 15 -14.45 0.17 -1.68
CA THR A 15 -14.28 -0.92 -2.64
C THR A 15 -13.10 -1.84 -2.28
N VAL A 16 -12.97 -2.95 -3.00
CA VAL A 16 -11.79 -3.82 -2.89
C VAL A 16 -10.56 -3.03 -3.35
N GLN A 17 -9.52 -3.00 -2.52
CA GLN A 17 -8.26 -2.31 -2.80
C GLN A 17 -7.26 -3.30 -3.42
N THR A 18 -6.24 -2.82 -4.12
CA THR A 18 -5.12 -3.65 -4.57
C THR A 18 -3.93 -3.42 -3.67
N LEU A 19 -3.34 -4.50 -3.15
CA LEU A 19 -2.08 -4.40 -2.42
C LEU A 19 -0.95 -4.27 -3.43
N ILE A 20 -0.23 -3.16 -3.37
CA ILE A 20 0.95 -2.93 -4.22
C ILE A 20 2.21 -3.00 -3.39
N ARG A 21 3.27 -3.50 -4.01
CA ARG A 21 4.63 -3.45 -3.51
C ARG A 21 5.42 -2.45 -4.34
N VAL A 22 6.10 -1.54 -3.66
CA VAL A 22 6.96 -0.52 -4.27
C VAL A 22 8.39 -0.74 -3.78
N VAL A 23 9.33 -0.90 -4.70
CA VAL A 23 10.76 -1.01 -4.39
C VAL A 23 11.46 0.26 -4.85
N ARG A 24 12.15 0.93 -3.93
CA ARG A 24 12.99 2.08 -4.29
C ARG A 24 14.29 1.60 -4.90
N THR A 25 14.49 1.85 -6.19
CA THR A 25 15.75 1.57 -6.88
C THR A 25 16.69 2.77 -6.82
N GLU A 26 17.87 2.67 -7.44
CA GLU A 26 18.81 3.79 -7.57
C GLU A 26 18.25 4.90 -8.47
N THR A 27 17.46 4.53 -9.47
CA THR A 27 16.98 5.44 -10.53
C THR A 27 15.50 5.77 -10.41
N GLY A 28 14.76 5.16 -9.47
CA GLY A 28 13.33 5.41 -9.33
C GLY A 28 12.61 4.43 -8.41
N TYR A 29 11.42 4.02 -8.84
CA TYR A 29 10.55 3.10 -8.11
C TYR A 29 10.00 2.03 -9.06
N GLU A 30 10.08 0.77 -8.64
CA GLU A 30 9.43 -0.36 -9.29
C GLU A 30 8.13 -0.69 -8.57
N TYR A 31 7.07 -0.94 -9.33
CA TYR A 31 5.72 -1.20 -8.83
C TYR A 31 5.29 -2.61 -9.21
N GLU A 32 4.74 -3.34 -8.26
CA GLU A 32 4.21 -4.69 -8.43
C GLU A 32 2.83 -4.78 -7.77
N GLU A 33 1.81 -5.20 -8.54
CA GLU A 33 0.48 -5.50 -8.01
C GLU A 33 0.46 -6.94 -7.49
N LEU A 34 0.09 -7.13 -6.22
CA LEU A 34 0.13 -8.45 -5.59
C LEU A 34 -1.23 -9.15 -5.67
N ARG A 35 -2.25 -8.54 -5.06
CA ARG A 35 -3.61 -9.10 -4.98
C ARG A 35 -4.62 -8.08 -4.49
N ALA A 36 -5.89 -8.39 -4.73
CA ALA A 36 -7.01 -7.68 -4.14
C ALA A 36 -7.08 -7.92 -2.61
N VAL A 37 -7.38 -6.88 -1.84
CA VAL A 37 -7.45 -6.86 -0.37
C VAL A 37 -8.62 -6.00 0.11
N ARG A 38 -9.11 -6.28 1.32
CA ARG A 38 -10.11 -5.46 2.01
C ARG A 38 -9.53 -5.05 3.36
N PHE A 39 -9.20 -3.77 3.50
CA PHE A 39 -8.81 -3.19 4.77
C PHE A 39 -10.02 -2.55 5.43
N VAL A 40 -10.02 -2.52 6.75
CA VAL A 40 -10.98 -1.71 7.49
C VAL A 40 -10.69 -0.22 7.23
N PRO A 41 -11.71 0.65 7.17
CA PRO A 41 -11.49 2.08 7.10
C PRO A 41 -10.57 2.54 8.24
N LEU A 42 -9.64 3.45 7.94
CA LEU A 42 -8.81 4.06 8.98
C LEU A 42 -9.72 4.92 9.84
N VAL A 43 -10.01 4.46 11.05
CA VAL A 43 -10.74 5.24 12.05
C VAL A 43 -9.71 6.08 12.80
N GLU A 44 -9.69 7.39 12.56
CA GLU A 44 -9.01 8.31 13.48
C GLU A 44 -9.72 8.23 14.84
N GLY A 45 -9.07 7.68 15.88
CA GLY A 45 -9.53 7.84 17.27
C GLY A 45 -9.65 6.62 18.19
N LEU A 46 -9.27 5.39 17.82
CA LEU A 46 -9.26 4.25 18.78
C LEU A 46 -7.92 4.08 19.50
N GLY A 47 -7.44 5.19 20.06
CA GLY A 47 -6.24 5.29 20.87
C GLY A 47 -6.41 6.26 22.02
N HIS A 48 -7.60 6.29 22.64
CA HIS A 48 -7.88 6.85 23.97
C HIS A 48 -9.04 6.09 24.61
#